data_AF-A0A2L2TZ86-F1
#
_entry.id   AF-A0A2L2TZ86-F1
#
_cell.length_a   1.000
_cell.length_b   1.000
_cell.length_c   1.000
_cell.angle_alpha   90.00
_cell.angle_beta   90.00
_cell.angle_gamma   90.00
#
_symmetry.space_group_name_H-M   'P 1'
#
loop_
_entity.id
_entity.type
_entity.pdbx_description
1 polymer ?
#
loop_
_entity_poly.entity_id
_entity_poly.type
_entity_poly.pdbx_seq_one_letter_code
_entity_poly.pdbx_strand_id
1 'polypeptide(L)'
;MSLKFDSSQDSKEGHNIDNATMSNVPEPTWTDAEEKAAVRKLDMILMPLLVLGFYALQLDRSNISNALTDTLTTDLNITKDDVNLGDQLMMVGIIIAEIPSNIILQKLGAPIWLTGQVLIWGTIALTQAWVTNVHTFFATRFLLGFFEAGFIPGAQYMLAMFYREKELALRTAIFYFGNYFATATGSLIAADVSSKDVGGHGVVLGRNKQSNLTSKVIQVFKIQRLSRAGKFLT
;
A
#
# COMPACT_ATOMS: atom_id res chain seq x y z
N MET A 1 -64.31 28.22 -18.42
CA MET A 1 -64.79 26.89 -18.01
C MET A 1 -63.62 26.20 -17.32
N SER A 2 -63.60 26.21 -15.98
CA SER A 2 -62.48 25.70 -15.18
C SER A 2 -62.69 24.21 -14.94
N LEU A 3 -61.82 23.37 -15.51
CA LEU A 3 -61.82 21.93 -15.32
C LEU A 3 -61.29 21.63 -13.92
N LYS A 4 -62.18 21.21 -13.01
CA LYS A 4 -61.79 20.67 -11.70
C LYS A 4 -61.22 19.27 -11.91
N PHE A 5 -59.94 19.11 -11.58
CA PHE A 5 -59.29 17.81 -11.48
C PHE A 5 -59.79 17.15 -10.19
N ASP A 6 -60.50 16.04 -10.30
CA ASP A 6 -61.01 15.26 -9.17
C ASP A 6 -59.90 14.34 -8.65
N SER A 7 -59.33 14.67 -7.49
CA SER A 7 -58.24 13.94 -6.84
C SER A 7 -58.72 12.71 -6.03
N SER A 8 -59.95 12.24 -6.25
CA SER A 8 -60.56 11.21 -5.40
C SER A 8 -60.34 9.77 -5.88
N GLN A 9 -59.71 9.54 -7.05
CA GLN A 9 -59.51 8.19 -7.60
C GLN A 9 -58.11 7.59 -7.41
N ASP A 10 -57.11 8.35 -6.96
CA ASP A 10 -55.72 7.87 -6.87
C ASP A 10 -55.37 7.25 -5.49
N SER A 11 -56.35 7.08 -4.60
CA SER A 11 -56.12 6.62 -3.22
C SER A 11 -56.37 5.13 -2.97
N LYS A 12 -56.56 4.31 -4.02
CA LYS A 12 -56.88 2.88 -3.85
C LYS A 12 -55.94 1.88 -4.52
N GLU A 13 -54.86 2.33 -5.16
CA GLU A 13 -53.75 1.44 -5.55
C GLU A 13 -52.55 1.64 -4.61
N GLY A 14 -52.79 1.41 -3.31
CA GLY A 14 -51.73 1.07 -2.39
C GLY A 14 -51.19 -0.31 -2.77
N HIS A 15 -50.22 -0.34 -3.69
CA HIS A 15 -49.54 -1.54 -4.12
C HIS A 15 -48.82 -2.12 -2.89
N ASN A 16 -49.45 -3.12 -2.26
CA ASN A 16 -48.92 -3.92 -1.15
C ASN A 16 -47.80 -4.83 -1.68
N ILE A 17 -46.68 -4.25 -2.10
CA ILE A 17 -45.46 -4.95 -2.56
C ILE A 17 -44.39 -5.02 -1.47
N ASP A 18 -44.65 -4.44 -0.31
CA ASP A 18 -43.61 -4.19 0.70
C ASP A 18 -43.43 -5.37 1.66
N ASN A 19 -44.44 -6.25 1.78
CA ASN A 19 -44.44 -7.33 2.78
C ASN A 19 -44.24 -8.74 2.19
N ALA A 20 -44.46 -8.94 0.89
CA ALA A 20 -44.40 -10.28 0.29
C ALA A 20 -42.98 -10.70 -0.13
N THR A 21 -42.10 -9.75 -0.41
CA THR A 21 -40.74 -9.99 -0.94
C THR A 21 -39.65 -9.98 0.14
N MET A 22 -39.93 -9.49 1.36
CA MET A 22 -38.99 -9.55 2.49
C MET A 22 -39.07 -10.86 3.31
N SER A 23 -40.00 -11.76 2.97
CA SER A 23 -40.31 -12.96 3.76
C SER A 23 -39.36 -14.15 3.55
N ASN A 24 -38.33 -14.02 2.69
CA ASN A 24 -37.48 -15.14 2.30
C ASN A 24 -35.99 -14.92 2.57
N VAL A 25 -35.64 -13.99 3.48
CA VAL A 25 -34.30 -13.95 4.05
C VAL A 25 -34.28 -15.01 5.15
N PRO A 26 -33.49 -16.09 5.03
CA PRO A 26 -33.37 -17.08 6.09
C PRO A 26 -32.96 -16.37 7.38
N GLU A 27 -33.73 -16.55 8.44
CA GLU A 27 -33.33 -16.13 9.78
C GLU A 27 -31.95 -16.72 10.08
N PRO A 28 -30.99 -15.93 10.59
CA PRO A 28 -29.65 -16.41 10.86
C PRO A 28 -29.71 -17.60 11.81
N THR A 29 -29.06 -18.71 11.45
CA THR A 29 -29.05 -19.94 12.25
C THR A 29 -28.09 -19.89 13.44
N TRP A 30 -27.45 -18.74 13.68
CA TRP A 30 -26.41 -18.51 14.69
C TRP A 30 -26.86 -17.45 15.70
N THR A 31 -26.31 -17.52 16.90
CA THR A 31 -26.60 -16.55 17.96
C THR A 31 -25.77 -15.27 17.81
N ASP A 32 -26.27 -14.15 18.35
CA ASP A 32 -25.53 -12.86 18.39
C ASP A 32 -24.15 -12.99 19.06
N ALA A 33 -24.03 -13.90 20.03
CA ALA A 33 -22.78 -14.17 20.73
C ALA A 33 -21.74 -14.86 19.81
N GLU A 34 -22.18 -15.81 18.99
CA GLU A 34 -21.34 -16.51 18.01
C GLU A 34 -20.91 -15.56 16.88
N GLU A 35 -21.81 -14.71 16.38
CA GLU A 35 -21.49 -13.69 15.37
C GLU A 35 -20.42 -12.74 15.90
N LYS A 36 -20.59 -12.23 17.12
CA LYS A 36 -19.62 -11.32 17.75
C LYS A 36 -18.26 -11.99 17.99
N ALA A 37 -18.25 -13.29 18.32
CA ALA A 37 -17.01 -14.04 18.46
C ALA A 37 -16.29 -14.23 17.12
N ALA A 38 -17.03 -14.51 16.04
CA ALA A 38 -16.48 -14.62 14.69
C ALA A 38 -15.90 -13.29 14.19
N VAL A 39 -16.62 -12.19 14.35
CA VAL A 39 -16.18 -10.84 13.98
C VAL A 39 -14.91 -10.45 14.74
N ARG A 40 -14.82 -10.73 16.05
CA ARG A 40 -13.58 -10.48 16.82
C ARG A 40 -12.39 -11.28 16.31
N LYS A 41 -12.62 -12.51 15.87
CA LYS A 41 -11.55 -13.35 15.31
C LYS A 41 -11.06 -12.81 13.97
N LEU A 42 -11.98 -12.31 13.13
CA LEU A 42 -11.64 -11.58 11.90
C LEU A 42 -10.87 -10.30 12.21
N ASP A 43 -11.32 -9.51 13.19
CA ASP A 43 -10.64 -8.28 13.62
C ASP A 43 -9.24 -8.53 14.19
N MET A 44 -8.97 -9.71 14.76
CA MET A 44 -7.65 -10.07 15.30
C MET A 44 -6.67 -10.57 14.24
N ILE A 45 -7.16 -11.06 13.10
CA ILE A 45 -6.32 -11.74 12.09
C ILE A 45 -6.33 -10.94 10.78
N LEU A 46 -7.50 -10.67 10.23
CA LEU A 46 -7.66 -10.04 8.93
C LEU A 46 -7.29 -8.55 8.98
N MET A 47 -7.80 -7.82 9.96
CA MET A 47 -7.56 -6.37 10.06
C MET A 47 -6.06 -6.02 10.21
N PRO A 48 -5.28 -6.63 11.13
CA PRO A 48 -3.85 -6.34 11.23
C PRO A 48 -3.10 -6.70 9.95
N LEU A 49 -3.47 -7.78 9.27
CA LEU A 49 -2.81 -8.21 8.04
C LEU A 49 -3.06 -7.21 6.89
N LEU A 50 -4.29 -6.72 6.74
CA LEU A 50 -4.62 -5.71 5.72
C LEU A 50 -3.96 -4.36 6.04
N VAL A 51 -3.99 -3.93 7.31
CA VAL A 51 -3.34 -2.68 7.75
C VAL A 51 -1.82 -2.77 7.57
N LEU A 52 -1.19 -3.89 7.94
CA LEU A 52 0.24 -4.09 7.75
C LEU A 52 0.62 -4.16 6.28
N GLY A 53 -0.19 -4.82 5.43
CA GLY A 53 0.03 -4.84 4.00
C GLY A 53 -0.06 -3.45 3.38
N PHE A 54 -1.05 -2.65 3.80
CA PHE A 54 -1.17 -1.27 3.33
C PHE A 54 -0.06 -0.37 3.87
N TYR A 55 0.36 -0.59 5.11
CA TYR A 55 1.52 0.07 5.69
C TYR A 55 2.79 -0.24 4.89
N ALA A 56 3.06 -1.51 4.58
CA ALA A 56 4.22 -1.92 3.80
C ALA A 56 4.21 -1.32 2.39
N LEU A 57 3.03 -1.30 1.74
CA LEU A 57 2.82 -0.64 0.45
C LEU A 57 3.18 0.84 0.50
N GLN A 58 2.66 1.55 1.50
CA GLN A 58 2.91 2.98 1.66
C GLN A 58 4.34 3.27 2.10
N LEU A 59 4.96 2.36 2.86
CA LEU A 59 6.34 2.46 3.27
C LEU A 59 7.28 2.37 2.06
N ASP A 60 7.04 1.45 1.12
CA ASP A 60 7.83 1.33 -0.13
C ASP A 60 7.79 2.63 -0.95
N ARG A 61 6.59 3.21 -1.12
CA ARG A 61 6.40 4.50 -1.80
C ARG A 61 7.08 5.64 -1.04
N SER A 62 6.95 5.67 0.28
CA SER A 62 7.58 6.71 1.12
C SER A 62 9.10 6.60 1.11
N ASN A 63 9.66 5.39 1.08
CA ASN A 63 11.09 5.15 1.14
C ASN A 63 11.80 5.81 -0.04
N ILE A 64 11.18 5.90 -1.21
CA ILE A 64 11.78 6.54 -2.39
C ILE A 64 11.62 8.05 -2.34
N SER A 65 10.43 8.53 -1.94
CA SER A 65 10.19 9.96 -1.73
C SER A 65 11.13 10.53 -0.66
N ASN A 66 11.60 9.70 0.27
CA ASN A 66 12.41 10.07 1.43
C ASN A 66 13.89 9.62 1.35
N ALA A 67 14.22 8.58 0.58
CA ALA A 67 15.59 8.14 0.36
C ALA A 67 16.30 9.20 -0.48
N LEU A 68 16.83 10.17 0.25
CA LEU A 68 18.11 10.79 -0.01
C LEU A 68 18.29 11.14 -1.49
N THR A 69 17.71 12.26 -1.89
CA THR A 69 17.83 12.82 -3.24
C THR A 69 19.28 13.11 -3.67
N ASP A 70 20.27 12.82 -2.80
CA ASP A 70 21.71 12.88 -3.06
C ASP A 70 22.38 11.49 -3.07
N THR A 71 21.94 10.48 -2.31
CA THR A 71 22.62 9.16 -2.25
C THR A 71 22.16 8.23 -3.36
N LEU A 72 20.84 8.13 -3.61
CA LEU A 72 20.31 7.30 -4.69
C LEU A 72 20.73 7.83 -6.07
N THR A 73 20.73 9.16 -6.22
CA THR A 73 21.17 9.86 -7.43
C THR A 73 22.68 9.68 -7.67
N THR A 74 23.50 9.67 -6.62
CA THR A 74 24.94 9.41 -6.72
C THR A 74 25.26 7.93 -7.02
N ASP A 75 24.54 6.99 -6.40
CA ASP A 75 24.81 5.56 -6.54
C ASP A 75 24.37 5.00 -7.91
N LEU A 76 23.28 5.51 -8.49
CA LEU A 76 22.81 5.13 -9.83
C LEU A 76 23.20 6.12 -10.93
N ASN A 77 23.85 7.24 -10.57
CA ASN A 77 24.17 8.34 -11.48
C ASN A 77 22.92 8.85 -12.25
N ILE A 78 21.81 9.01 -11.52
CA ILE A 78 20.50 9.47 -12.03
C ILE A 78 20.15 10.86 -11.50
N THR A 79 19.37 11.61 -12.26
CA THR A 79 18.90 12.94 -11.85
C THR A 79 17.67 12.86 -10.96
N LYS A 80 17.31 13.97 -10.31
CA LYS A 80 16.04 14.08 -9.57
C LYS A 80 14.84 13.93 -10.49
N ASP A 81 14.96 14.40 -11.74
CA ASP A 81 13.93 14.27 -12.76
C ASP A 81 13.71 12.81 -13.16
N ASP A 82 14.77 12.00 -13.21
CA ASP A 82 14.65 10.56 -13.45
C ASP A 82 13.92 9.86 -12.31
N VAL A 83 14.18 10.22 -11.05
CA VAL A 83 13.45 9.68 -9.90
C VAL A 83 11.96 10.01 -10.00
N ASN A 84 11.62 11.27 -10.30
CA ASN A 84 10.25 11.71 -10.53
C ASN A 84 9.57 10.97 -11.69
N LEU A 85 10.32 10.73 -12.78
CA LEU A 85 9.84 9.94 -13.92
C LEU A 85 9.56 8.49 -13.52
N GLY A 86 10.41 7.90 -12.67
CA GLY A 86 10.19 6.57 -12.10
C GLY A 86 8.89 6.48 -11.31
N ASP A 87 8.56 7.50 -10.50
CA ASP A 87 7.31 7.55 -9.74
C ASP A 87 6.09 7.72 -10.65
N GLN A 88 6.21 8.51 -11.71
CA GLN A 88 5.16 8.64 -12.74
C GLN A 88 4.95 7.31 -13.48
N LEU A 89 6.02 6.58 -13.82
CA LEU A 89 5.93 5.26 -14.45
C LEU A 89 5.25 4.24 -13.53
N MET A 90 5.51 4.30 -12.23
CA MET A 90 4.80 3.48 -11.25
C MET A 90 3.29 3.80 -11.26
N MET A 91 2.91 5.08 -11.25
CA MET A 91 1.50 5.48 -11.40
C MET A 91 0.87 4.98 -12.70
N VAL A 92 1.57 5.05 -13.82
CA VAL A 92 1.10 4.49 -15.09
C VAL A 92 0.89 2.99 -14.99
N GLY A 93 1.83 2.27 -14.37
CA GLY A 93 1.71 0.84 -14.09
C GLY A 93 0.46 0.51 -13.26
N ILE A 94 0.17 1.31 -12.24
CA ILE A 94 -1.04 1.17 -11.41
C ILE A 94 -2.30 1.30 -12.27
N ILE A 95 -2.42 2.39 -13.04
CA ILE A 95 -3.60 2.67 -13.85
C ILE A 95 -3.87 1.55 -14.85
N ILE A 96 -2.81 1.07 -15.53
CA ILE A 96 -2.92 -0.03 -16.48
C ILE A 96 -3.35 -1.32 -15.79
N ALA A 97 -2.80 -1.59 -14.60
CA ALA A 97 -3.05 -2.83 -13.88
C ALA A 97 -4.35 -2.83 -13.07
N GLU A 98 -4.98 -1.67 -12.84
CA GLU A 98 -6.16 -1.55 -11.99
C GLU A 98 -7.34 -2.40 -12.51
N ILE A 99 -7.66 -2.27 -13.80
CA ILE A 99 -8.71 -3.05 -14.46
C ILE A 99 -8.40 -4.56 -14.47
N PRO A 100 -7.25 -5.02 -15.00
CA PRO A 100 -6.96 -6.45 -15.04
C PRO A 100 -6.83 -7.05 -13.64
N SER A 101 -6.26 -6.33 -12.68
CA SER A 101 -6.13 -6.81 -11.30
C SER A 101 -7.49 -7.02 -10.64
N ASN A 102 -8.45 -6.12 -10.86
CA ASN A 102 -9.83 -6.30 -10.37
C ASN A 102 -10.55 -7.49 -11.02
N ILE A 103 -10.30 -7.78 -12.30
CA ILE A 103 -10.85 -8.98 -12.95
C ILE A 103 -10.25 -10.25 -12.35
N ILE A 104 -8.94 -10.26 -12.09
CA ILE A 104 -8.25 -11.42 -11.50
C ILE A 104 -8.73 -11.65 -10.06
N LEU A 105 -8.92 -10.58 -9.28
CA LEU A 105 -9.47 -10.61 -7.93
C LEU A 105 -10.82 -11.34 -7.88
N GLN A 106 -11.73 -11.04 -8.82
CA GLN A 106 -13.04 -11.69 -8.89
C GLN A 106 -12.95 -13.17 -9.28
N LYS A 107 -11.93 -13.58 -10.04
CA LYS A 107 -11.76 -14.96 -10.50
C LYS A 107 -11.05 -15.88 -9.50
N LEU A 108 -9.97 -15.42 -8.89
CA LEU A 108 -9.17 -16.23 -7.94
C LEU A 108 -9.65 -16.10 -6.49
N GLY A 109 -10.45 -15.07 -6.19
CA GLY A 109 -10.84 -14.74 -4.83
C GLY A 109 -9.78 -13.89 -4.14
N ALA A 110 -10.26 -12.99 -3.29
CA ALA A 110 -9.44 -11.97 -2.69
C ALA A 110 -8.35 -12.46 -1.70
N PRO A 111 -8.53 -13.54 -0.89
CA PRO A 111 -7.48 -14.01 0.01
C PRO A 111 -6.22 -14.49 -0.72
N ILE A 112 -6.40 -15.21 -1.83
CA ILE A 112 -5.30 -15.78 -2.61
C ILE A 112 -4.61 -14.67 -3.41
N TRP A 113 -5.39 -13.79 -4.05
CA TRP A 113 -4.85 -12.70 -4.85
C TRP A 113 -4.04 -11.71 -3.99
N LEU A 114 -4.57 -11.25 -2.85
CA LEU A 114 -3.87 -10.29 -1.99
C LEU A 114 -2.55 -10.86 -1.44
N THR A 115 -2.55 -12.14 -1.03
CA THR A 115 -1.32 -12.79 -0.56
C THR A 115 -0.30 -12.90 -1.69
N GLY A 116 -0.74 -13.28 -2.90
CA GLY A 116 0.12 -13.33 -4.08
C GLY A 116 0.72 -11.98 -4.43
N GLN A 117 -0.08 -10.91 -4.39
CA GLN A 117 0.40 -9.55 -4.65
C GLN A 117 1.50 -9.13 -3.67
N VAL A 118 1.30 -9.34 -2.36
CA VAL A 118 2.30 -9.01 -1.33
C VAL A 118 3.62 -9.73 -1.59
N LEU A 119 3.58 -11.01 -1.98
CA LEU A 119 4.78 -11.78 -2.29
C LEU A 119 5.46 -11.31 -3.57
N ILE A 120 4.70 -11.02 -4.63
CA ILE A 120 5.24 -10.59 -5.91
C ILE A 120 5.88 -9.21 -5.79
N TRP A 121 5.15 -8.22 -5.28
CA TRP A 121 5.74 -6.89 -5.10
C TRP A 121 6.86 -6.92 -4.08
N GLY A 122 6.76 -7.72 -3.01
CA GLY A 122 7.81 -7.83 -2.00
C GLY A 122 9.10 -8.35 -2.59
N THR A 123 9.00 -9.32 -3.50
CA THR A 123 10.15 -9.82 -4.27
C THR A 123 10.73 -8.74 -5.18
N ILE A 124 9.90 -7.98 -5.88
CA ILE A 124 10.37 -6.90 -6.76
C ILE A 124 11.03 -5.78 -5.95
N ALA A 125 10.47 -5.39 -4.81
CA ALA A 125 11.05 -4.41 -3.90
C ALA A 125 12.44 -4.86 -3.40
N LEU A 126 12.62 -6.15 -3.09
CA LEU A 126 13.94 -6.70 -2.77
C LEU A 126 14.91 -6.60 -3.93
N THR A 127 14.45 -6.82 -5.17
CA THR A 127 15.32 -6.64 -6.35
C THR A 127 15.77 -5.20 -6.56
N GLN A 128 15.02 -4.22 -6.05
CA GLN A 128 15.37 -2.80 -6.14
C GLN A 128 16.70 -2.49 -5.44
N ALA A 129 17.09 -3.26 -4.41
CA ALA A 129 18.37 -3.10 -3.72
C ALA A 129 19.60 -3.48 -4.59
N TRP A 130 19.39 -4.20 -5.69
CA TRP A 130 20.47 -4.60 -6.62
C TRP A 130 20.45 -3.83 -7.94
N VAL A 131 19.60 -2.81 -8.06
CA VAL A 131 19.50 -2.00 -9.28
C VAL A 131 20.71 -1.08 -9.40
N THR A 132 21.41 -1.15 -10.53
CA THR A 132 22.61 -0.33 -10.79
C THR A 132 22.45 0.62 -11.98
N ASN A 133 21.37 0.51 -12.76
CA ASN A 133 21.15 1.29 -13.97
C ASN A 133 19.80 1.99 -13.95
N VAL A 134 19.71 3.15 -14.61
CA VAL A 134 18.46 3.93 -14.76
C VAL A 134 17.35 3.16 -15.47
N HIS A 135 17.69 2.36 -16.48
CA HIS A 135 16.69 1.56 -17.21
C HIS A 135 16.09 0.45 -16.34
N THR A 136 16.93 -0.23 -15.56
CA THR A 136 16.47 -1.25 -14.62
C THR A 136 15.63 -0.64 -13.50
N PHE A 137 15.96 0.58 -13.07
CA PHE A 137 15.18 1.35 -12.12
C PHE A 137 13.77 1.64 -12.64
N PHE A 138 13.65 2.19 -13.86
CA PHE A 138 12.35 2.42 -14.49
C PHE A 138 11.53 1.15 -14.67
N ALA A 139 12.17 0.05 -15.10
CA ALA A 139 11.50 -1.23 -15.25
C ALA A 139 10.96 -1.75 -13.91
N THR A 140 11.76 -1.70 -12.85
CA THR A 140 11.30 -2.14 -11.51
C THR A 140 10.16 -1.28 -10.99
N ARG A 141 10.16 0.04 -11.27
CA ARG A 141 9.08 0.94 -10.85
C ARG A 141 7.76 0.67 -11.54
N PHE A 142 7.81 0.47 -12.86
CA PHE A 142 6.64 0.09 -13.61
C PHE A 142 6.06 -1.24 -13.11
N LEU A 143 6.91 -2.24 -12.86
CA LEU A 143 6.47 -3.55 -12.36
C LEU A 143 5.90 -3.47 -10.93
N LEU A 144 6.51 -2.68 -10.04
CA LEU A 144 5.96 -2.43 -8.70
C LEU A 144 4.54 -1.87 -8.80
N GLY A 145 4.37 -0.80 -9.58
CA GLY A 145 3.06 -0.19 -9.83
C GLY A 145 2.04 -1.18 -10.39
N PHE A 146 2.46 -2.01 -11.34
CA PHE A 146 1.61 -3.02 -11.97
C PHE A 146 1.12 -4.08 -10.97
N PHE A 147 1.99 -4.58 -10.10
CA PHE A 147 1.62 -5.65 -9.17
C PHE A 147 0.92 -5.14 -7.90
N GLU A 148 1.13 -3.89 -7.51
CA GLU A 148 0.51 -3.31 -6.31
C GLU A 148 -0.91 -2.78 -6.54
N ALA A 149 -1.30 -2.47 -7.78
CA ALA A 149 -2.52 -1.76 -8.14
C ALA A 149 -3.80 -2.32 -7.50
N GLY A 150 -3.91 -3.64 -7.40
CA GLY A 150 -5.11 -4.31 -6.90
C GLY A 150 -5.24 -4.40 -5.39
N PHE A 151 -4.22 -4.02 -4.62
CA PHE A 151 -4.22 -4.32 -3.19
C PHE A 151 -5.27 -3.51 -2.43
N ILE A 152 -5.34 -2.21 -2.68
CA ILE A 152 -6.29 -1.31 -2.02
C ILE A 152 -7.74 -1.71 -2.36
N PRO A 153 -8.16 -1.81 -3.64
CA PRO A 153 -9.52 -2.24 -3.96
C PRO A 153 -9.80 -3.69 -3.51
N GLY A 154 -8.82 -4.59 -3.59
CA GLY A 154 -8.95 -5.97 -3.12
C GLY A 154 -9.11 -6.08 -1.60
N ALA A 155 -8.39 -5.27 -0.83
CA ALA A 155 -8.54 -5.19 0.62
C ALA A 155 -9.92 -4.62 1.00
N GLN A 156 -10.39 -3.58 0.30
CA GLN A 156 -11.75 -3.06 0.53
C GLN A 156 -12.83 -4.10 0.18
N TYR A 157 -12.64 -4.85 -0.91
CA TYR A 157 -13.53 -5.95 -1.27
C TYR A 157 -13.55 -7.06 -0.21
N MET A 158 -12.39 -7.44 0.35
CA MET A 158 -12.33 -8.36 1.49
C MET A 158 -13.14 -7.84 2.67
N LEU A 159 -12.97 -6.57 3.05
CA LEU A 159 -13.72 -6.00 4.16
C LEU A 159 -15.23 -6.03 3.88
N ALA A 160 -15.65 -5.70 2.67
CA ALA A 160 -17.06 -5.75 2.29
C ALA A 160 -17.64 -7.18 2.29
N MET A 161 -16.82 -8.21 2.06
CA MET A 161 -17.26 -9.62 2.07
C MET A 161 -17.43 -10.16 3.50
N PHE A 162 -16.58 -9.74 4.45
CA PHE A 162 -16.54 -10.29 5.80
C PHE A 162 -17.27 -9.44 6.86
N TYR A 163 -17.59 -8.18 6.57
CA TYR A 163 -18.22 -7.25 7.51
C TYR A 163 -19.54 -6.67 7.00
N ARG A 164 -20.46 -6.39 7.93
CA ARG A 164 -21.74 -5.72 7.64
C ARG A 164 -21.54 -4.25 7.31
N GLU A 165 -22.45 -3.66 6.54
CA GLU A 165 -22.37 -2.24 6.13
C GLU A 165 -22.20 -1.25 7.30
N LYS A 166 -22.93 -1.47 8.41
CA LYS A 166 -22.85 -0.64 9.63
C LYS A 166 -21.47 -0.67 10.30
N GLU A 167 -20.72 -1.72 10.03
CA GLU A 167 -19.44 -2.08 10.66
C GLU A 167 -18.24 -1.84 9.73
N LEU A 168 -18.50 -1.75 8.42
CA LEU A 168 -17.52 -1.59 7.36
C LEU A 168 -16.86 -0.21 7.42
N ALA A 169 -17.63 0.87 7.62
CA ALA A 169 -17.11 2.24 7.61
C ALA A 169 -15.98 2.46 8.62
N LEU A 170 -16.13 1.96 9.85
CA LEU A 170 -15.10 2.06 10.88
C LEU A 170 -13.83 1.29 10.49
N ARG A 171 -13.98 0.10 9.92
CA ARG A 171 -12.85 -0.75 9.53
C ARG A 171 -12.12 -0.24 8.32
N THR A 172 -12.84 0.33 7.35
CA THR A 172 -12.25 1.09 6.25
C THR A 172 -11.47 2.29 6.79
N ALA A 173 -12.00 3.03 7.77
CA ALA A 173 -11.25 4.13 8.40
C ALA A 173 -9.97 3.65 9.09
N ILE A 174 -10.02 2.54 9.83
CA ILE A 174 -8.83 1.92 10.46
C ILE A 174 -7.83 1.46 9.39
N PHE A 175 -8.31 0.88 8.28
CA PHE A 175 -7.46 0.51 7.16
C PHE A 175 -6.70 1.72 6.62
N TYR A 176 -7.41 2.81 6.31
CA TYR A 176 -6.78 4.05 5.83
C TYR A 176 -5.89 4.73 6.87
N PHE A 177 -6.12 4.51 8.16
CA PHE A 177 -5.20 4.96 9.21
C PHE A 177 -3.79 4.39 9.06
N GLY A 178 -3.66 3.17 8.50
CA GLY A 178 -2.37 2.57 8.15
C GLY A 178 -1.53 3.43 7.19
N ASN A 179 -2.17 4.18 6.28
CA ASN A 179 -1.48 5.10 5.38
C ASN A 179 -0.77 6.23 6.14
N TYR A 180 -1.50 6.87 7.06
CA TYR A 180 -0.97 7.96 7.85
C TYR A 180 0.15 7.49 8.77
N PHE A 181 0.01 6.28 9.33
CA PHE A 181 1.06 5.68 10.17
C PHE A 181 2.33 5.35 9.36
N ALA A 182 2.17 4.83 8.13
CA ALA A 182 3.29 4.60 7.21
C ALA A 182 4.01 5.88 6.84
N THR A 183 3.25 6.92 6.48
CA THR A 183 3.81 8.23 6.14
C THR A 183 4.54 8.86 7.31
N ALA A 184 3.97 8.81 8.52
CA ALA A 184 4.62 9.31 9.72
C ALA A 184 5.92 8.56 10.03
N THR A 185 5.91 7.23 9.93
CA THR A 185 7.11 6.42 10.20
C THR A 185 8.17 6.61 9.11
N GLY A 186 7.77 6.66 7.84
CA GLY A 186 8.67 6.92 6.72
C GLY A 186 9.37 8.26 6.86
N SER A 187 8.66 9.32 7.21
CA SER A 187 9.24 10.65 7.46
C SER A 187 10.18 10.67 8.66
N LEU A 188 9.88 9.92 9.72
CA LEU A 188 10.77 9.79 10.89
C LEU A 188 12.05 9.02 10.54
N ILE A 189 11.97 7.93 9.79
CA ILE A 189 13.13 7.17 9.31
C ILE A 189 13.99 8.05 8.40
N ALA A 190 13.35 8.80 7.50
CA ALA A 190 14.02 9.77 6.63
C ALA A 190 14.80 10.82 7.43
N ALA A 191 14.16 11.40 8.46
CA ALA A 191 14.77 12.39 9.33
C ALA A 191 15.95 11.82 10.13
N ASP A 192 15.83 10.60 10.65
CA ASP A 192 16.91 9.92 11.36
C ASP A 192 18.10 9.61 10.44
N VAL A 193 17.86 9.08 9.24
CA VAL A 193 18.92 8.81 8.26
C VAL A 193 19.59 10.11 7.80
N SER A 194 18.81 11.15 7.49
CA SER A 194 19.36 12.47 7.17
C SER A 194 20.16 13.05 8.34
N SER A 195 19.72 12.85 9.58
CA SER A 195 20.50 13.25 10.77
C SER A 195 21.74 12.40 11.03
N LYS A 196 21.82 11.19 10.48
CA LYS A 196 23.01 10.32 10.59
C LYS A 196 24.04 10.63 9.50
N ASP A 197 23.59 10.97 8.29
CA ASP A 197 24.45 11.48 7.22
C ASP A 197 24.93 12.91 7.51
N VAL A 198 24.08 13.73 8.13
CA VAL A 198 24.44 14.99 8.78
C VAL A 198 24.83 14.70 10.23
N GLY A 199 25.88 13.87 10.40
CA GLY A 199 26.48 13.41 11.66
C GLY A 199 25.74 13.86 12.93
N GLY A 200 25.01 12.93 13.53
CA GLY A 200 24.05 13.19 14.61
C GLY A 200 24.42 14.35 15.49
N HIS A 201 23.51 15.31 15.58
CA HIS A 201 23.09 16.09 16.75
C HIS A 201 22.12 17.14 16.21
N GLY A 202 20.85 17.06 16.64
CA GLY A 202 20.09 18.30 16.73
C GLY A 202 20.88 19.24 17.63
N VAL A 203 21.00 20.50 17.21
CA VAL A 203 21.64 21.63 17.89
C VAL A 203 23.13 21.82 17.57
N VAL A 204 23.37 22.85 16.75
CA VAL A 204 24.47 23.83 16.81
C VAL A 204 25.60 23.41 17.75
N LEU A 205 26.77 23.01 17.20
CA LEU A 205 28.12 23.44 17.64
C LEU A 205 29.21 22.73 16.80
N GLY A 206 30.11 23.53 16.20
CA GLY A 206 31.48 23.12 15.88
C GLY A 206 31.69 22.27 14.61
N ARG A 207 31.69 22.92 13.44
CA ARG A 207 32.48 22.47 12.27
C ARG A 207 33.94 22.27 12.73
N ASN A 208 34.46 21.04 12.68
CA ASN A 208 35.90 20.64 12.64
C ASN A 208 36.25 19.41 13.51
N LYS A 209 35.54 18.28 13.38
CA LYS A 209 36.07 16.97 13.82
C LYS A 209 35.37 15.71 13.27
N GLN A 210 34.93 15.72 12.00
CA GLN A 210 34.19 14.59 11.39
C GLN A 210 34.94 13.93 10.21
N SER A 211 36.27 13.80 10.27
CA SER A 211 37.06 13.22 9.16
C SER A 211 37.39 11.73 9.26
N ASN A 212 37.08 11.04 10.38
CA ASN A 212 37.73 9.75 10.68
C ASN A 212 36.79 8.53 10.84
N LEU A 213 35.46 8.70 10.87
CA LEU A 213 34.51 7.59 11.09
C LEU A 213 33.72 7.22 9.83
N THR A 214 33.21 8.22 9.09
CA THR A 214 32.53 8.03 7.79
C THR A 214 33.44 7.39 6.75
N SER A 215 34.74 7.73 6.74
CA SER A 215 35.72 7.11 5.84
C SER A 215 35.94 5.62 6.13
N LYS A 216 35.83 5.18 7.39
CA LYS A 216 36.06 3.76 7.76
C LYS A 216 34.89 2.86 7.37
N VAL A 217 33.66 3.32 7.50
CA VAL A 217 32.48 2.54 7.09
C VAL A 217 32.45 2.37 5.58
N ILE A 218 32.75 3.43 4.82
CA ILE A 218 32.83 3.38 3.35
C ILE A 218 33.98 2.48 2.88
N GLN A 219 35.14 2.48 3.55
CA GLN A 219 36.27 1.59 3.25
C GLN A 219 35.92 0.11 3.45
N VAL A 220 35.17 -0.24 4.51
CA VAL A 220 34.76 -1.64 4.76
C VAL A 220 33.84 -2.17 3.66
N PHE A 221 32.88 -1.35 3.19
CA PHE A 221 32.02 -1.73 2.07
C PHE A 221 32.79 -1.82 0.74
N LYS A 222 33.77 -0.94 0.50
CA LYS A 222 34.62 -0.96 -0.71
C LYS A 222 35.55 -2.18 -0.74
N ILE A 223 36.11 -2.58 0.40
CA ILE A 223 36.97 -3.78 0.53
C ILE A 223 36.18 -5.07 0.34
N GLN A 224 34.94 -5.16 0.86
CA GLN A 224 34.07 -6.31 0.61
C GLN A 224 33.64 -6.43 -0.86
N ARG A 225 33.44 -5.29 -1.56
CA ARG A 225 33.13 -5.24 -3.00
C ARG A 225 34.33 -5.67 -3.86
N LEU A 226 35.55 -5.24 -3.52
CA LEU A 226 36.78 -5.63 -4.23
C LEU A 226 37.16 -7.10 -4.00
N SER A 227 36.92 -7.63 -2.80
CA SER A 227 37.18 -9.04 -2.49
C SER A 227 36.32 -10.02 -3.30
N ARG A 228 35.10 -9.62 -3.72
CA ARG A 228 34.23 -10.45 -4.58
C ARG A 228 34.50 -10.28 -6.07
N ALA A 229 35.01 -9.11 -6.50
CA ALA A 229 35.41 -8.89 -7.89
C ALA A 229 36.65 -9.71 -8.29
N GLY A 230 37.56 -9.99 -7.34
CA GLY A 230 38.74 -10.83 -7.59
C GLY A 230 38.48 -12.33 -7.73
N LYS A 231 37.27 -12.83 -7.41
CA LYS A 231 36.94 -14.28 -7.49
C LYS A 231 36.32 -14.71 -8.82
N PHE A 232 36.26 -13.82 -9.81
CA PHE A 232 35.71 -14.10 -11.16
C PHE A 232 36.77 -14.07 -12.28
N LEU A 233 38.05 -13.87 -11.95
CA LEU A 233 39.16 -13.83 -12.93
C LEU A 233 40.33 -14.75 -12.53
N THR A 234 40.06 -15.93 -11.98
CA THR A 234 41.04 -17.02 -11.86
C THR A 234 40.31 -18.35 -11.94
#